data_AF-A0A9W7GKQ3-F1
#
_entry.id   AF-A0A9W7GKQ3-F1
#
_cell.length_a   1.000
_cell.length_b   1.000
_cell.length_c   1.000
_cell.angle_alpha   90.00
_cell.angle_beta   90.00
_cell.angle_gamma   90.00
#
_symmetry.space_group_name_H-M   'P 1'
#
loop_
_entity.id
_entity.type
_entity.pdbx_description
1 polymer ?
#
loop_
_entity_poly.entity_id
_entity_poly.type
_entity_poly.pdbx_seq_one_letter_code
_entity_poly.pdbx_strand_id
1 'polypeptide(L)'
;MSDDLCNLFTISTSDYSTRNFNLEIVSTSTPLPTSCLSSPAASTDFDDTGSVVWPVSVLLSQYVVNWYHDRYLPPSAASSSPSGSSPRPQLLELGAGVGLPSRSLLDLVKWVPSLPKPSVVATDGRDAYVSDDGVLALNVAGEKGGNVRKVVWGNEEDVDGLLKSTPSSLGFDFVYMADVLQWPAVVEPLSKTVRALTKLGGTVAVGIVERDGGACR
;
A
#
# COMPACT_ATOMS: atom_id res chain seq x y z
N MET A 1 -12.72 -13.48 36.44
CA MET A 1 -11.85 -14.38 35.66
C MET A 1 -12.38 -14.43 34.24
N SER A 2 -12.06 -13.42 33.42
CA SER A 2 -12.54 -13.32 32.03
C SER A 2 -11.76 -12.31 31.16
N ASP A 3 -10.53 -11.94 31.54
CA ASP A 3 -9.73 -10.98 30.76
C ASP A 3 -8.49 -11.60 30.09
N ASP A 4 -8.21 -12.90 30.34
CA ASP A 4 -7.00 -13.57 29.86
C ASP A 4 -7.12 -14.26 28.50
N LEU A 5 -8.31 -14.31 27.89
CA LEU A 5 -8.49 -14.98 26.58
C LEU A 5 -8.34 -14.04 25.37
N CYS A 6 -8.33 -12.71 25.56
CA CYS A 6 -8.13 -11.76 24.46
C CYS A 6 -6.65 -11.43 24.18
N ASN A 7 -5.71 -11.93 24.98
CA ASN A 7 -4.26 -11.67 24.84
C ASN A 7 -3.48 -12.86 24.25
N LEU A 8 -4.16 -13.85 23.66
CA LEU A 8 -3.54 -15.12 23.28
C LEU A 8 -2.87 -15.15 21.89
N PHE A 9 -2.92 -14.08 21.11
CA PHE A 9 -2.25 -14.02 19.80
C PHE A 9 -1.61 -12.64 19.56
N THR A 10 -0.62 -12.29 20.38
CA THR A 10 0.33 -11.26 19.98
C THR A 10 1.24 -11.87 18.93
N ILE A 11 1.03 -11.57 17.65
CA ILE A 11 1.96 -11.97 16.58
C ILE A 11 3.33 -11.39 16.90
N SER A 12 4.31 -12.27 17.08
CA SER A 12 5.70 -11.87 17.25
C SER A 12 6.31 -11.64 15.88
N THR A 13 7.30 -10.75 15.78
CA THR A 13 8.07 -10.55 14.54
C THR A 13 8.75 -11.85 14.03
N SER A 14 8.94 -12.84 14.92
CA SER A 14 9.42 -14.19 14.59
C SER A 14 8.46 -15.00 13.71
N ASP A 15 7.20 -14.60 13.60
CA ASP A 15 6.16 -15.34 12.89
C ASP A 15 6.08 -14.94 11.41
N TYR A 16 6.85 -13.92 11.00
CA TYR A 16 6.97 -13.49 9.62
C TYR A 16 8.16 -14.14 8.93
N SER A 17 7.96 -14.47 7.65
CA SER A 17 9.03 -14.94 6.78
C SER A 17 9.14 -14.06 5.55
N THR A 18 10.36 -13.90 5.04
CA THR A 18 10.58 -13.20 3.77
C THR A 18 9.96 -14.01 2.63
N ARG A 19 9.02 -13.38 1.92
CA ARG A 19 8.49 -13.87 0.65
C ARG A 19 9.11 -13.06 -0.48
N ASN A 20 9.43 -13.75 -1.58
CA ASN A 20 9.99 -13.14 -2.77
C ASN A 20 8.97 -13.18 -3.90
N PHE A 21 8.85 -12.06 -4.60
CA PHE A 21 7.98 -11.86 -5.74
C PHE A 21 8.82 -11.41 -6.92
N ASN A 22 8.54 -11.97 -8.09
CA ASN A 22 9.18 -11.58 -9.33
C ASN A 22 8.16 -10.80 -10.15
N LEU A 23 8.17 -9.48 -9.99
CA LEU A 23 7.37 -8.59 -10.82
C LEU A 23 8.11 -8.31 -12.13
N GLU A 24 7.44 -7.69 -13.09
CA GLU A 24 8.03 -7.33 -14.38
C GLU A 24 7.69 -5.89 -14.75
N ILE A 25 8.68 -5.13 -15.21
CA ILE A 25 8.45 -3.87 -15.93
C ILE A 25 8.15 -4.25 -17.38
N VAL A 26 6.87 -4.26 -17.74
CA VAL A 26 6.35 -4.81 -19.01
C VAL A 26 6.93 -4.09 -20.21
N SER A 27 7.05 -2.75 -20.16
CA SER A 27 7.56 -1.96 -21.28
C SER A 27 9.01 -2.23 -21.63
N THR A 28 9.79 -2.82 -20.71
CA THR A 28 11.20 -3.17 -20.92
C THR A 28 11.49 -4.66 -20.73
N SER A 29 10.46 -5.47 -20.46
CA SER A 29 10.56 -6.87 -20.03
C SER A 29 11.64 -7.11 -18.98
N THR A 30 11.75 -6.18 -18.02
CA THR A 30 12.81 -6.20 -17.00
C THR A 30 12.25 -6.80 -15.71
N PRO A 31 12.86 -7.85 -15.14
CA PRO A 31 12.42 -8.39 -13.87
C PRO A 31 12.67 -7.38 -12.74
N LEU A 32 11.70 -7.25 -11.86
CA LEU A 32 11.76 -6.47 -10.63
C LEU A 32 11.59 -7.44 -9.44
N PRO A 33 12.69 -7.94 -8.87
CA PRO A 33 12.61 -8.75 -7.67
C PRO A 33 12.22 -7.87 -6.48
N THR A 34 11.16 -8.26 -5.80
CA THR A 34 10.62 -7.59 -4.60
C THR A 34 10.49 -8.60 -3.48
N SER A 35 10.86 -8.20 -2.27
CA SER A 35 10.69 -9.03 -1.09
C SER A 35 9.94 -8.28 0.01
N CYS A 36 9.11 -9.00 0.75
CA CYS A 36 8.43 -8.48 1.93
C CYS A 36 8.29 -9.58 2.98
N LEU A 37 8.24 -9.17 4.25
CA LEU A 37 7.84 -10.01 5.37
C LEU A 37 6.34 -10.26 5.29
N SER A 38 5.92 -11.51 5.49
CA SER A 38 4.52 -11.87 5.64
C SER A 38 4.38 -13.19 6.39
N SER A 39 3.18 -13.40 6.94
CA SER A 39 2.84 -14.62 7.66
C SER A 39 2.76 -15.78 6.66
N PRO A 40 3.28 -16.98 7.01
CA PRO A 40 3.10 -18.16 6.20
C PRO A 40 1.69 -18.77 6.30
N ALA A 41 0.86 -18.25 7.21
CA ALA A 41 -0.49 -18.74 7.42
C ALA A 41 -1.37 -18.53 6.17
N ALA A 42 -2.36 -19.40 6.01
CA ALA A 42 -3.52 -19.13 5.15
C ALA A 42 -4.55 -18.38 6.01
N SER A 43 -4.28 -17.11 6.33
CA SER A 43 -5.11 -16.39 7.29
C SER A 43 -6.53 -16.22 6.77
N THR A 44 -7.47 -16.89 7.43
CA THR A 44 -8.93 -16.71 7.31
C THR A 44 -9.53 -16.21 8.63
N ASP A 45 -8.68 -15.93 9.62
CA ASP A 45 -9.09 -15.40 10.91
C ASP A 45 -9.41 -13.92 10.76
N PHE A 46 -10.56 -13.51 11.28
CA PHE A 46 -11.16 -12.18 11.08
C PHE A 46 -10.25 -11.02 11.47
N ASP A 47 -9.32 -11.24 12.38
CA ASP A 47 -8.39 -10.27 12.93
C ASP A 47 -7.07 -10.19 12.15
N ASP A 48 -6.50 -11.31 11.70
CA ASP A 48 -5.15 -11.33 11.13
C ASP A 48 -5.05 -11.43 9.62
N THR A 49 -6.11 -11.04 8.91
CA THR A 49 -6.16 -11.02 7.44
C THR A 49 -5.08 -10.14 6.80
N GLY A 50 -4.63 -9.07 7.46
CA GLY A 50 -3.62 -8.16 6.91
C GLY A 50 -2.18 -8.68 7.01
N SER A 51 -1.95 -9.79 7.72
CA SER A 51 -0.60 -10.36 7.96
C SER A 51 -0.07 -11.19 6.78
N VAL A 52 -0.93 -11.55 5.82
CA VAL A 52 -0.60 -12.38 4.66
C VAL A 52 -0.63 -11.57 3.36
N VAL A 53 0.08 -12.06 2.34
CA VAL A 53 -0.03 -11.48 0.98
C VAL A 53 -1.25 -12.08 0.28
N TRP A 54 -2.28 -11.27 0.07
CA TRP A 54 -3.43 -11.67 -0.75
C TRP A 54 -3.05 -11.73 -2.24
N PRO A 55 -3.61 -12.65 -3.05
CA PRO A 55 -3.32 -12.74 -4.48
C PRO A 55 -3.50 -11.43 -5.24
N VAL A 56 -4.54 -10.66 -4.90
CA VAL A 56 -4.80 -9.35 -5.49
C VAL A 56 -3.71 -8.33 -5.17
N SER A 57 -3.06 -8.46 -4.02
CA SER A 57 -1.92 -7.61 -3.66
C SER A 57 -0.74 -7.83 -4.62
N VAL A 58 -0.52 -9.07 -5.09
CA VAL A 58 0.50 -9.38 -6.11
C VAL A 58 0.13 -8.75 -7.45
N LEU A 59 -1.12 -8.90 -7.89
CA LEU A 59 -1.60 -8.33 -9.15
C LEU A 59 -1.60 -6.79 -9.12
N LEU A 60 -2.01 -6.19 -8.01
CA LEU A 60 -1.97 -4.75 -7.82
C LEU A 60 -0.53 -4.25 -7.82
N SER A 61 0.40 -4.95 -7.16
CA SER A 61 1.84 -4.64 -7.20
C SER A 61 2.37 -4.58 -8.64
N GLN A 62 2.05 -5.58 -9.45
CA GLN A 62 2.39 -5.62 -10.87
C GLN A 62 1.81 -4.39 -11.61
N TYR A 63 0.54 -4.06 -11.36
CA TYR A 63 -0.12 -2.92 -11.99
C TYR A 63 0.52 -1.58 -11.58
N VAL A 64 0.71 -1.32 -10.28
CA VAL A 64 1.18 -0.02 -9.78
C VAL A 64 2.61 0.27 -10.20
N VAL A 65 3.47 -0.76 -10.25
CA VAL A 65 4.86 -0.64 -10.74
C VAL A 65 4.87 -0.18 -12.19
N ASN A 66 4.07 -0.80 -13.05
CA ASN A 66 4.02 -0.46 -14.47
C ASN A 66 3.34 0.90 -14.71
N TRP A 67 2.25 1.18 -13.99
CA TRP A 67 1.61 2.48 -14.02
C TRP A 67 2.59 3.60 -13.65
N TYR A 68 3.35 3.43 -12.57
CA TYR A 68 4.31 4.43 -12.11
C TYR A 68 5.47 4.58 -13.10
N HIS A 69 6.02 3.47 -13.57
CA HIS A 69 7.08 3.46 -14.57
C HIS A 69 6.65 4.22 -15.82
N ASP A 70 5.56 3.84 -16.47
CA ASP A 70 5.15 4.44 -17.74
C ASP A 70 4.68 5.89 -17.58
N ARG A 71 4.14 6.26 -16.43
CA ARG A 71 3.67 7.63 -16.15
C ARG A 71 4.80 8.62 -15.93
N TYR A 72 5.90 8.16 -15.32
CA TYR A 72 6.98 9.02 -14.82
C TYR A 72 8.35 8.74 -15.45
N LEU A 73 8.47 7.72 -16.32
CA LEU A 73 9.66 7.54 -17.13
C LEU A 73 9.79 8.75 -18.08
N PRO A 74 10.89 9.50 -18.02
CA PRO A 74 11.06 10.64 -18.90
C PRO A 74 11.11 10.18 -20.35
N PRO A 75 10.37 10.82 -21.27
CA PRO A 75 10.56 10.57 -22.70
C PRO A 75 12.01 10.89 -23.05
N SER A 76 12.65 10.00 -23.82
CA SER A 76 14.08 10.05 -24.14
C SER A 76 14.52 11.46 -24.59
N ALA A 77 15.29 12.15 -23.76
CA ALA A 77 16.20 13.25 -24.11
C ALA A 77 15.68 14.37 -25.05
N ALA A 78 14.44 14.86 -24.88
CA ALA A 78 14.02 16.13 -25.47
C ALA A 78 13.98 17.23 -24.41
N SER A 79 15.15 17.85 -24.18
CA SER A 79 15.30 19.28 -23.84
C SER A 79 14.36 19.84 -22.75
N SER A 80 14.74 19.65 -21.50
CA SER A 80 14.69 20.73 -20.51
C SER A 80 15.52 20.34 -19.29
N SER A 81 16.52 21.16 -18.96
CA SER A 81 17.19 21.14 -17.65
C SER A 81 16.16 21.01 -16.53
N PRO A 82 16.37 20.16 -15.51
CA PRO A 82 15.56 20.18 -14.30
C PRO A 82 15.97 21.38 -13.43
N SER A 83 15.83 22.60 -13.94
CA SER A 83 15.89 23.81 -13.11
C SER A 83 14.50 24.04 -12.52
N GLY A 84 14.14 23.19 -11.57
CA GLY A 84 12.87 23.20 -10.86
C GLY A 84 12.68 21.84 -10.20
N SER A 85 12.64 21.82 -8.87
CA SER A 85 12.32 20.60 -8.11
C SER A 85 10.89 20.18 -8.43
N SER A 86 10.72 19.33 -9.46
CA SER A 86 9.41 18.74 -9.72
C SER A 86 8.95 18.05 -8.44
N PRO A 87 7.73 18.33 -7.96
CA PRO A 87 7.24 17.78 -6.70
C PRO A 87 7.24 16.26 -6.77
N ARG A 88 7.64 15.61 -5.68
CA ARG A 88 7.62 14.14 -5.59
C ARG A 88 6.19 13.65 -5.68
N PRO A 89 5.89 12.63 -6.53
CA PRO A 89 4.57 12.01 -6.55
C PRO A 89 4.18 11.51 -5.15
N GLN A 90 3.00 11.88 -4.69
CA GLN A 90 2.42 11.46 -3.42
C GLN A 90 1.50 10.26 -3.67
N LEU A 91 1.87 9.10 -3.18
CA LEU A 91 1.15 7.84 -3.40
C LEU A 91 0.64 7.32 -2.05
N LEU A 92 -0.58 6.80 -2.02
CA LEU A 92 -1.23 6.28 -0.82
C LEU A 92 -1.73 4.86 -1.04
N GLU A 93 -1.36 3.96 -0.13
CA GLU A 93 -1.99 2.65 0.00
C GLU A 93 -2.99 2.64 1.17
N LEU A 94 -4.24 2.25 0.91
CA LEU A 94 -5.27 2.05 1.93
C LEU A 94 -5.47 0.55 2.18
N GLY A 95 -5.49 0.14 3.46
CA GLY A 95 -5.65 -1.27 3.83
C GLY A 95 -4.48 -2.11 3.34
N ALA A 96 -3.26 -1.63 3.59
CA ALA A 96 -2.05 -2.17 3.01
C ALA A 96 -1.73 -3.59 3.52
N GLY A 97 -2.21 -3.97 4.71
CA GLY A 97 -1.78 -5.21 5.37
C GLY A 97 -0.26 -5.25 5.48
N VAL A 98 0.39 -6.16 4.76
CA VAL A 98 1.86 -6.25 4.68
C VAL A 98 2.53 -5.20 3.78
N GLY A 99 1.78 -4.50 2.93
CA GLY A 99 2.27 -3.38 2.11
C GLY A 99 3.09 -3.78 0.88
N LEU A 100 2.82 -4.93 0.26
CA LEU A 100 3.55 -5.40 -0.92
C LEU A 100 3.51 -4.39 -2.10
N PRO A 101 2.37 -3.75 -2.46
CA PRO A 101 2.33 -2.76 -3.53
C PRO A 101 3.19 -1.52 -3.24
N SER A 102 3.09 -0.95 -2.03
CA SER A 102 3.97 0.14 -1.57
C SER A 102 5.44 -0.27 -1.64
N ARG A 103 5.77 -1.46 -1.13
CA ARG A 103 7.13 -2.00 -1.16
C ARG A 103 7.67 -2.13 -2.59
N SER A 104 6.85 -2.63 -3.51
CA SER A 104 7.21 -2.81 -4.91
C SER A 104 7.53 -1.49 -5.61
N LEU A 105 6.78 -0.42 -5.31
CA LEU A 105 7.06 0.93 -5.81
C LEU A 105 8.39 1.49 -5.29
N LEU A 106 8.71 1.23 -4.01
CA LEU A 106 9.96 1.66 -3.40
C LEU A 106 11.16 0.88 -3.95
N ASP A 107 10.98 -0.40 -4.26
CA ASP A 107 12.01 -1.21 -4.93
C ASP A 107 12.20 -0.76 -6.39
N LEU A 108 11.13 -0.46 -7.13
CA LEU A 108 11.21 0.02 -8.52
C LEU A 108 12.20 1.19 -8.69
N VAL A 109 12.14 2.19 -7.83
CA VAL A 109 13.03 3.37 -7.94
C VAL A 109 14.49 3.10 -7.52
N LYS A 110 14.76 1.95 -6.89
CA LYS A 110 16.14 1.46 -6.70
C LYS A 110 16.68 0.86 -8.00
N TRP A 111 15.82 0.13 -8.72
CA TRP A 111 16.16 -0.56 -9.97
C TRP A 111 16.16 0.36 -11.19
N VAL A 112 15.35 1.43 -11.19
CA VAL A 112 15.26 2.42 -12.26
C VAL A 112 15.53 3.83 -11.71
N PRO A 113 16.81 4.20 -11.49
CA PRO A 113 17.18 5.46 -10.82
C PRO A 113 16.78 6.74 -11.57
N SER A 114 16.42 6.63 -12.85
CA SER A 114 15.92 7.74 -13.67
C SER A 114 14.50 8.17 -13.32
N LEU A 115 13.73 7.31 -12.63
CA LEU A 115 12.41 7.67 -12.15
C LEU A 115 12.49 8.66 -10.97
N PRO A 116 11.54 9.61 -10.88
CA PRO A 116 11.41 10.42 -9.67
C PRO A 116 11.13 9.51 -8.47
N LYS A 117 11.67 9.88 -7.30
CA LYS A 117 11.41 9.13 -6.06
C LYS A 117 10.01 9.48 -5.53
N PRO A 118 9.08 8.51 -5.40
CA PRO A 118 7.78 8.78 -4.82
C PRO A 118 7.89 9.05 -3.32
N SER A 119 6.85 9.69 -2.79
CA SER A 119 6.52 9.72 -1.38
C SER A 119 5.35 8.77 -1.20
N VAL A 120 5.62 7.59 -0.64
CA VAL A 120 4.64 6.54 -0.42
C VAL A 120 4.19 6.60 1.03
N VAL A 121 2.89 6.65 1.26
CA VAL A 121 2.30 6.40 2.57
C VAL A 121 1.49 5.12 2.48
N ALA A 122 1.86 4.10 3.25
CA ALA A 122 1.06 2.90 3.40
C ALA A 122 0.26 2.96 4.70
N THR A 123 -1.02 2.59 4.65
CA THR A 123 -1.91 2.74 5.80
C THR A 123 -2.70 1.49 6.08
N ASP A 124 -2.98 1.27 7.36
CA ASP A 124 -3.89 0.22 7.82
C ASP A 124 -4.65 0.70 9.07
N GLY A 125 -5.78 0.08 9.38
CA GLY A 125 -6.58 0.38 10.56
C GLY A 125 -6.05 -0.30 11.83
N ARG A 126 -5.22 -1.33 11.70
CA ARG A 126 -4.71 -2.12 12.84
C ARG A 126 -3.36 -1.64 13.35
N ASP A 127 -3.30 -1.34 14.65
CA ASP A 127 -2.07 -0.92 15.34
C ASP A 127 -0.94 -1.94 15.19
N ALA A 128 -1.26 -3.24 15.26
CA ALA A 128 -0.29 -4.33 15.15
C ALA A 128 0.46 -4.37 13.81
N TYR A 129 -0.07 -3.75 12.75
CA TYR A 129 0.62 -3.68 11.46
C TYR A 129 1.46 -2.41 11.32
N VAL A 130 0.98 -1.31 11.89
CA VAL A 130 1.55 0.05 11.70
C VAL A 130 2.53 0.46 12.80
N SER A 131 2.58 -0.23 13.94
CA SER A 131 3.59 -0.02 14.98
C SER A 131 5.00 -0.22 14.43
N ASP A 132 6.02 0.34 15.10
CA ASP A 132 7.41 0.30 14.62
C ASP A 132 7.94 -1.14 14.37
N ASP A 133 7.40 -2.11 15.09
CA ASP A 133 7.67 -3.56 14.95
C ASP A 133 6.61 -4.31 14.11
N GLY A 134 5.56 -3.61 13.67
CA GLY A 134 4.49 -4.16 12.85
C GLY A 134 4.96 -4.46 11.42
N VAL A 135 4.34 -5.47 10.80
CA VAL A 135 4.77 -5.98 9.49
C VAL A 135 4.77 -4.92 8.38
N LEU A 136 3.82 -3.98 8.42
CA LEU A 136 3.77 -2.90 7.45
C LEU A 136 4.93 -1.93 7.63
N ALA A 137 5.22 -1.53 8.87
CA ALA A 137 6.34 -0.66 9.18
C ALA A 137 7.68 -1.29 8.78
N LEU A 138 7.88 -2.58 9.10
CA LEU A 138 9.09 -3.31 8.73
C LEU A 138 9.27 -3.40 7.21
N ASN A 139 8.18 -3.54 6.45
CA ASN A 139 8.26 -3.63 4.99
C ASN A 139 8.44 -2.27 4.31
N VAL A 140 7.82 -1.20 4.83
CA VAL A 140 7.67 0.08 4.13
C VAL A 140 8.44 1.23 4.79
N ALA A 141 8.33 1.41 6.11
CA ALA A 141 8.89 2.58 6.79
C ALA A 141 10.43 2.59 6.83
N GLY A 142 11.06 1.40 6.77
CA GLY A 142 12.52 1.27 6.66
C GLY A 142 13.08 1.71 5.30
N GLU A 143 12.23 1.92 4.30
CA GLU A 143 12.64 2.23 2.93
C GLU A 143 12.59 3.73 2.64
N LYS A 144 13.57 4.22 1.87
CA LYS A 144 13.67 5.65 1.57
C LYS A 144 12.46 6.12 0.73
N GLY A 145 11.63 6.95 1.34
CA GLY A 145 10.41 7.49 0.71
C GLY A 145 9.14 6.72 1.09
N GLY A 146 9.26 5.64 1.86
CA GLY A 146 8.14 4.95 2.49
C GLY A 146 7.82 5.54 3.86
N ASN A 147 6.54 5.66 4.16
CA ASN A 147 6.02 6.04 5.46
C ASN A 147 4.83 5.14 5.79
N VAL A 148 4.59 4.94 7.09
CA VAL A 148 3.46 4.16 7.57
C VAL A 148 2.63 5.00 8.53
N ARG A 149 1.30 4.86 8.44
CA ARG A 149 0.34 5.55 9.31
C ARG A 149 -0.86 4.66 9.59
N LYS A 150 -1.40 4.78 10.80
CA LYS A 150 -2.73 4.27 11.10
C LYS A 150 -3.77 5.12 10.38
N VAL A 151 -4.72 4.49 9.71
CA VAL A 151 -5.93 5.14 9.19
C VAL A 151 -7.10 4.19 9.33
N VAL A 152 -8.07 4.56 10.15
CA VAL A 152 -9.39 3.94 10.20
C VAL A 152 -10.29 4.65 9.20
N TRP A 153 -10.84 3.91 8.24
CA TRP A 153 -11.67 4.52 7.20
C TRP A 153 -12.93 5.17 7.80
N GLY A 154 -13.30 6.32 7.25
CA GLY A 154 -14.39 7.16 7.76
C GLY A 154 -14.06 7.96 9.02
N ASN A 155 -12.90 7.77 9.66
CA ASN A 155 -12.45 8.61 10.77
C ASN A 155 -11.88 9.94 10.25
N GLU A 156 -12.49 11.06 10.64
CA GLU A 156 -12.10 12.39 10.17
C GLU A 156 -10.74 12.84 10.73
N GLU A 157 -10.41 12.49 11.97
CA GLU A 157 -9.15 12.85 12.61
C GLU A 157 -7.96 12.18 11.92
N ASP A 158 -8.10 10.90 11.55
CA ASP A 158 -7.08 10.15 10.81
C ASP A 158 -6.85 10.76 9.41
N VAL A 159 -7.94 11.09 8.71
CA VAL A 159 -7.89 11.73 7.38
C VAL A 159 -7.22 13.10 7.46
N ASP A 160 -7.63 13.93 8.41
CA ASP A 160 -7.06 15.27 8.62
C ASP A 160 -5.58 15.20 9.01
N GLY A 161 -5.23 14.28 9.90
CA GLY A 161 -3.84 14.02 10.28
C GLY A 161 -2.99 13.66 9.07
N LEU A 162 -3.52 12.82 8.18
CA LEU A 162 -2.81 12.41 6.98
C LEU A 162 -2.63 13.57 5.99
N LEU A 163 -3.68 14.34 5.71
CA LEU A 163 -3.60 15.52 4.83
C LEU A 163 -2.61 16.56 5.35
N LYS A 164 -2.58 16.81 6.67
CA LYS A 164 -1.63 17.75 7.30
C LYS A 164 -0.19 17.27 7.20
N SER A 165 0.04 15.96 7.17
CA SER A 165 1.36 15.36 7.02
C SER A 165 1.85 15.28 5.57
N THR A 166 0.95 15.51 4.60
CA THR A 166 1.26 15.43 3.19
C THR A 166 1.79 16.79 2.71
N PRO A 167 2.93 16.86 1.99
CA PRO A 167 3.52 18.13 1.52
C PRO A 167 2.57 18.98 0.66
N SER A 168 1.64 18.32 -0.01
CA SER A 168 0.53 18.94 -0.72
C SER A 168 -0.71 18.77 0.16
N SER A 169 -1.23 19.85 0.72
CA SER A 169 -2.53 19.87 1.41
C SER A 169 -3.71 19.52 0.48
N LEU A 170 -3.42 19.22 -0.80
CA LEU A 170 -4.36 18.86 -1.85
C LEU A 170 -4.62 17.35 -1.94
N GLY A 171 -3.94 16.52 -1.14
CA GLY A 171 -4.09 15.06 -1.15
C GLY A 171 -3.06 14.33 -2.00
N PHE A 172 -3.37 13.08 -2.36
CA PHE A 172 -2.50 12.13 -3.03
C PHE A 172 -2.75 12.05 -4.54
N ASP A 173 -1.68 11.91 -5.32
CA ASP A 173 -1.71 11.75 -6.78
C ASP A 173 -2.33 10.41 -7.20
N PHE A 174 -2.07 9.37 -6.41
CA PHE A 174 -2.52 8.03 -6.68
C PHE A 174 -2.85 7.31 -5.38
N VAL A 175 -4.10 6.87 -5.24
CA VAL A 175 -4.58 6.07 -4.13
C VAL A 175 -4.85 4.66 -4.62
N TYR A 176 -4.29 3.65 -3.96
CA TYR A 176 -4.47 2.26 -4.34
C TYR A 176 -4.77 1.38 -3.14
N MET A 177 -5.45 0.26 -3.39
CA MET A 177 -5.91 -0.66 -2.34
C MET A 177 -6.20 -2.04 -2.92
N ALA A 178 -5.87 -3.09 -2.17
CA ALA A 178 -6.04 -4.48 -2.59
C ALA A 178 -6.99 -5.22 -1.63
N ASP A 179 -8.03 -5.83 -2.18
CA ASP A 179 -8.99 -6.69 -1.47
C ASP A 179 -9.62 -6.04 -0.23
N VAL A 180 -9.91 -4.73 -0.29
CA VAL A 180 -10.50 -3.96 0.83
C VAL A 180 -12.03 -3.98 0.84
N LEU A 181 -12.68 -4.42 -0.24
CA LEU A 181 -14.15 -4.41 -0.40
C LEU A 181 -14.77 -5.75 0.02
N GLN A 182 -14.43 -6.24 1.20
CA GLN A 182 -14.88 -7.56 1.67
C GLN A 182 -16.22 -7.51 2.41
N TRP A 183 -16.56 -6.35 3.00
CA TRP A 183 -17.73 -6.19 3.88
C TRP A 183 -18.57 -4.98 3.45
N PRO A 184 -19.91 -5.08 3.34
CA PRO A 184 -20.75 -3.93 3.00
C PRO A 184 -20.56 -2.73 3.94
N ALA A 185 -20.29 -3.00 5.23
CA ALA A 185 -20.10 -1.97 6.25
C ALA A 185 -18.87 -1.07 6.00
N VAL A 186 -17.87 -1.54 5.25
CA VAL A 186 -16.66 -0.73 4.98
C VAL A 186 -16.81 0.18 3.77
N VAL A 187 -17.82 -0.02 2.92
CA VAL A 187 -17.95 0.67 1.63
C VAL A 187 -18.11 2.19 1.80
N GLU A 188 -19.05 2.62 2.63
CA GLU A 188 -19.30 4.06 2.85
C GLU A 188 -18.11 4.74 3.57
N PRO A 189 -17.58 4.21 4.68
CA PRO A 189 -16.39 4.77 5.31
C PRO A 189 -15.19 4.87 4.36
N LEU A 190 -14.90 3.80 3.61
CA LEU A 190 -13.81 3.79 2.63
C LEU A 190 -14.03 4.82 1.52
N SER A 191 -15.25 4.91 0.97
CA SER A 191 -15.55 5.90 -0.07
C SER A 191 -15.33 7.34 0.41
N LYS A 192 -15.73 7.66 1.65
CA LYS A 192 -15.47 8.98 2.25
C LYS A 192 -13.97 9.24 2.38
N THR A 193 -13.21 8.27 2.88
CA THR A 193 -11.76 8.36 3.01
C THR A 193 -11.07 8.57 1.66
N VAL A 194 -11.41 7.76 0.64
CA VAL A 194 -10.83 7.90 -0.71
C VAL A 194 -11.13 9.28 -1.30
N ARG A 195 -12.38 9.76 -1.18
CA ARG A 195 -12.77 11.07 -1.69
C ARG A 195 -12.00 12.21 -1.02
N ALA A 196 -11.76 12.12 0.28
CA ALA A 196 -11.05 13.16 1.03
C ALA A 196 -9.54 13.17 0.74
N LEU A 197 -8.94 11.99 0.55
CA LEU A 197 -7.49 11.85 0.39
C LEU A 197 -7.01 11.94 -1.06
N THR A 198 -7.88 11.71 -2.05
CA THR A 198 -7.49 11.79 -3.46
C THR A 198 -7.54 13.24 -3.93
N LYS A 199 -6.44 13.73 -4.48
CA LYS A 199 -6.41 15.09 -5.05
C LYS A 199 -7.32 15.20 -6.27
N LEU A 200 -7.72 16.42 -6.63
CA LEU A 200 -8.43 16.65 -7.89
C LEU A 200 -7.57 16.23 -9.09
N GLY A 201 -8.11 15.36 -9.95
CA GLY A 201 -7.38 14.75 -11.06
C GLY A 201 -6.38 13.66 -10.65
N GLY A 202 -6.39 13.25 -9.37
CA GLY A 202 -5.70 12.06 -8.89
C GLY A 202 -6.34 10.77 -9.43
N THR A 203 -5.58 9.69 -9.37
CA THR A 203 -6.03 8.36 -9.83
C THR A 203 -6.36 7.49 -8.62
N VAL A 204 -7.37 6.63 -8.75
CA VAL A 204 -7.68 5.58 -7.77
C VAL A 204 -7.61 4.23 -8.46
N ALA A 205 -6.92 3.26 -7.87
CA ALA A 205 -6.91 1.87 -8.32
C ALA A 205 -7.37 0.93 -7.19
N VAL A 206 -8.32 0.06 -7.50
CA VAL A 206 -8.85 -0.91 -6.54
C VAL A 206 -8.70 -2.29 -7.16
N GLY A 207 -7.86 -3.14 -6.55
CA GLY A 207 -7.85 -4.56 -6.85
C GLY A 207 -8.88 -5.27 -5.98
N ILE A 208 -9.72 -6.11 -6.58
CA ILE A 208 -10.70 -6.94 -5.87
C ILE A 208 -10.65 -8.39 -6.38
N VAL A 209 -10.94 -9.34 -5.50
CA VAL A 209 -11.33 -10.69 -5.93
C VAL A 209 -12.85 -10.69 -6.07
N GLU A 210 -13.35 -11.07 -7.25
CA GLU A 210 -14.75 -11.48 -7.36
C GLU A 210 -14.92 -12.79 -6.62
N ARG A 211 -15.65 -12.75 -5.50
CA ARG A 211 -16.03 -13.94 -4.76
C ARG A 211 -17.37 -14.37 -5.33
N ASP A 212 -17.37 -15.46 -6.11
CA ASP A 212 -18.62 -16.07 -6.57
C ASP A 212 -19.53 -16.24 -5.37
N GLY A 213 -20.71 -15.65 -5.43
CA GLY A 213 -21.72 -15.65 -4.38
C GLY A 213 -22.34 -17.03 -4.18
N GLY A 214 -21.51 -18.07 -4.04
CA GLY A 214 -21.87 -19.34 -3.49
C GLY A 214 -22.50 -19.05 -2.14
N ALA A 215 -23.84 -19.02 -2.14
CA ALA A 215 -24.64 -18.77 -0.99
C ALA A 215 -24.05 -19.58 0.17
N CYS A 216 -23.77 -18.92 1.28
CA CYS A 216 -23.82 -19.58 2.57
C CYS A 216 -25.18 -20.29 2.62
N ARG A 217 -25.18 -21.60 2.34
CA ARG A 217 -26.25 -22.52 2.65
C ARG A 217 -25.88 -23.23 3.93
#